data_AF-A0A938IIM2-F1
#
_entry.id   AF-A0A938IIM2-F1
#
_cell.length_a   1.000
_cell.length_b   1.000
_cell.length_c   1.000
_cell.angle_alpha   90.00
_cell.angle_beta   90.00
_cell.angle_gamma   90.00
#
_symmetry.space_group_name_H-M   'P 1'
#
loop_
_entity.id
_entity.type
_entity.pdbx_description
1 polymer ?
#
loop_
_entity_poly.entity_id
_entity_poly.type
_entity_poly.pdbx_seq_one_letter_code
_entity_poly.pdbx_strand_id
1 'polypeptide(L)'
;MNSGYRSVILRQLRDQQVKYAPREKKLDQVNRAEQLLGEIDPSRTYSYEYLCFRITDYRPDASPNLTVSGREARHDLRLFVEDVSDAANVRVEDLAEPVHTVEDLARIFNVSSKTIARWREQGLVSRRLIFQGRKRVGFLRSSVERFVAQNRERVKRGERFSQLSEDERTAIVERARRLAKSGGCPSEIARRIARQMGRSVETVRYTLKQFDQKHPESAVFRGRRGPLTADSKRRIFEQYLAGVGVDLLAKRHARATGSIFRVVWEMRANRIIELPLDYMYNPCFDDRAMESEILAPMTDPLAAARRSRPPAGLPPYLAALYEVPLLTREQEFHLFRKFNYLKFRAARLRAGLDPKRARPTIMDEIDRLYDEAVRIKNTIVQANLRLVVSIAKRHVSVSDDFFSLVSDGNMSLIRAVEKFDFARGNKFSTYASWAIMKNFARSIPEEYRHRDRFRSGQDDVFFGRPDDRADQMAMETRQKLREQQVGRILACLDEREQRIIINRFGLDHAREPRTLREVGDEMGVTKERIRQIEARALTKLRMAAQTERLDASE
;
A
#
# COMPACT_ATOMS: atom_id res chain seq x y z
N MET A 1 -18.54 -48.60 -3.60
CA MET A 1 -17.07 -48.64 -3.69
C MET A 1 -16.53 -47.22 -3.58
N ASN A 2 -15.61 -46.99 -2.65
CA ASN A 2 -15.05 -45.66 -2.39
C ASN A 2 -14.01 -45.27 -3.47
N SER A 3 -14.11 -44.05 -4.00
CA SER A 3 -13.14 -43.49 -4.96
C SER A 3 -11.94 -42.80 -4.29
N GLY A 4 -11.98 -42.62 -2.96
CA GLY A 4 -11.01 -41.81 -2.19
C GLY A 4 -9.68 -42.48 -1.83
N TYR A 5 -9.27 -43.52 -2.55
CA TYR A 5 -7.97 -44.17 -2.34
C TYR A 5 -6.85 -43.25 -2.82
N ARG A 6 -5.78 -43.14 -2.04
CA ARG A 6 -4.58 -42.33 -2.37
C ARG A 6 -3.54 -43.15 -3.12
N SER A 7 -3.40 -44.42 -2.77
CA SER A 7 -2.56 -45.39 -3.47
C SER A 7 -3.36 -46.12 -4.53
N VAL A 8 -2.87 -46.04 -5.76
CA VAL A 8 -3.41 -46.80 -6.90
C VAL A 8 -3.36 -48.30 -6.64
N ILE A 9 -2.38 -48.75 -5.86
CA ILE A 9 -2.07 -50.15 -5.63
C ILE A 9 -3.04 -50.78 -4.64
N LEU A 10 -3.33 -50.10 -3.52
CA LEU A 10 -4.35 -50.56 -2.58
C LEU A 10 -5.75 -50.53 -3.19
N ARG A 11 -6.00 -49.61 -4.13
CA ARG A 11 -7.22 -49.61 -4.94
C ARG A 11 -7.31 -50.85 -5.83
N GLN A 12 -6.24 -51.22 -6.53
CA GLN A 12 -6.19 -52.44 -7.35
C GLN A 12 -6.38 -53.70 -6.50
N LEU A 13 -5.71 -53.78 -5.35
CA LEU A 13 -5.90 -54.89 -4.41
C LEU A 13 -7.36 -54.99 -3.97
N ARG A 14 -8.00 -53.85 -3.64
CA ARG A 14 -9.43 -53.82 -3.31
C ARG A 14 -10.29 -54.34 -4.46
N ASP A 15 -10.06 -53.87 -5.69
CA ASP A 15 -10.85 -54.29 -6.86
C ASP A 15 -10.75 -55.81 -7.07
N GLN A 16 -9.56 -56.38 -6.90
CA GLN A 16 -9.33 -57.83 -6.99
C GLN A 16 -10.07 -58.59 -5.89
N GLN A 17 -9.95 -58.17 -4.63
CA GLN A 17 -10.60 -58.87 -3.51
C GLN A 17 -12.13 -58.74 -3.55
N VAL A 18 -12.67 -57.57 -3.91
CA VAL A 18 -14.12 -57.36 -4.03
C VAL A 18 -14.71 -58.26 -5.12
N LYS A 19 -14.02 -58.41 -6.26
CA LYS A 19 -14.54 -59.14 -7.43
C LYS A 19 -14.36 -60.65 -7.33
N TYR A 20 -13.24 -61.14 -6.81
CA TYR A 20 -12.86 -62.55 -6.93
C TYR A 20 -12.83 -63.32 -5.61
N ALA A 21 -12.70 -62.66 -4.45
CA ALA A 21 -12.59 -63.38 -3.19
C ALA A 21 -13.96 -63.94 -2.71
N PRO A 22 -14.01 -65.21 -2.25
CA PRO A 22 -15.17 -65.77 -1.57
C PRO A 22 -15.55 -65.00 -0.30
N ARG A 23 -16.80 -65.12 0.15
CA ARG A 23 -17.33 -64.40 1.32
C ARG A 23 -16.48 -64.61 2.59
N GLU A 24 -16.08 -65.84 2.88
CA GLU A 24 -15.27 -66.17 4.06
C GLU A 24 -13.88 -65.53 4.00
N LYS A 25 -13.22 -65.59 2.83
CA LYS A 25 -11.92 -64.94 2.61
C LYS A 25 -12.02 -63.42 2.70
N LYS A 26 -13.12 -62.80 2.24
CA LYS A 26 -13.36 -61.35 2.40
C LYS A 26 -13.45 -60.95 3.87
N LEU A 27 -14.13 -61.75 4.70
CA LEU A 27 -14.24 -61.51 6.15
C LEU A 27 -12.88 -61.61 6.86
N ASP A 28 -12.12 -62.64 6.54
CA ASP A 28 -10.77 -62.86 7.06
C ASP A 28 -9.81 -61.71 6.67
N GLN A 29 -9.84 -61.29 5.40
CA GLN A 29 -9.09 -60.13 4.91
C GLN A 29 -9.49 -58.81 5.58
N VAL A 30 -10.78 -58.61 5.85
CA VAL A 30 -11.27 -57.43 6.59
C VAL A 30 -10.69 -57.40 8.00
N ASN A 31 -10.68 -58.53 8.70
CA ASN A 31 -10.12 -58.64 10.05
C ASN A 31 -8.60 -58.38 10.04
N ARG A 32 -7.88 -58.97 9.09
CA ARG A 32 -6.43 -58.76 8.92
C ARG A 32 -6.08 -57.31 8.57
N ALA A 33 -6.82 -56.69 7.66
CA ALA A 33 -6.62 -55.30 7.28
C ALA A 33 -6.87 -54.34 8.45
N GLU A 34 -7.87 -54.61 9.28
CA GLU A 34 -8.13 -53.84 10.49
C GLU A 34 -7.02 -54.00 11.55
N GLN A 35 -6.49 -55.21 11.73
CA GLN A 35 -5.34 -55.44 12.61
C GLN A 35 -4.09 -54.70 12.12
N LEU A 36 -3.78 -54.83 10.82
CA LEU A 36 -2.65 -54.17 10.18
C LEU A 36 -2.73 -52.64 10.31
N LEU A 37 -3.93 -52.06 10.23
CA LEU A 37 -4.14 -50.62 10.42
C LEU A 37 -3.70 -50.12 11.81
N GLY A 38 -3.77 -50.98 12.84
CA GLY A 38 -3.28 -50.70 14.19
C GLY A 38 -1.75 -50.80 14.35
N GLU A 39 -1.07 -51.54 13.46
CA GLU A 39 0.37 -51.78 13.51
C GLU A 39 1.19 -50.83 12.64
N ILE A 40 0.57 -50.22 11.63
CA ILE A 40 1.27 -49.32 10.69
C ILE A 40 1.68 -48.00 11.36
N ASP A 41 2.97 -47.69 11.27
CA ASP A 41 3.59 -46.43 11.66
C ASP A 41 3.43 -45.38 10.53
N PRO A 42 2.77 -44.24 10.79
CA PRO A 42 2.61 -43.17 9.79
C PRO A 42 3.92 -42.60 9.24
N SER A 43 5.03 -42.73 9.95
CA SER A 43 6.32 -42.17 9.57
C SER A 43 7.16 -43.07 8.65
N ARG A 44 6.78 -44.35 8.52
CA ARG A 44 7.52 -45.36 7.74
C ARG A 44 6.90 -45.56 6.36
N THR A 45 7.68 -46.13 5.45
CA THR A 45 7.21 -46.59 4.13
C THR A 45 7.08 -48.11 4.13
N TYR A 46 6.05 -48.61 3.44
CA TYR A 46 5.73 -50.03 3.37
C TYR A 46 5.71 -50.47 1.90
N SER A 47 6.28 -51.64 1.60
CA SER A 47 6.22 -52.23 0.26
C SER A 47 4.82 -52.78 -0.01
N TYR A 48 4.42 -52.80 -1.28
CA TYR A 48 3.17 -53.43 -1.68
C TYR A 48 3.12 -54.91 -1.29
N GLU A 49 4.22 -55.66 -1.50
CA GLU A 49 4.32 -57.07 -1.14
C GLU A 49 3.99 -57.30 0.34
N TYR A 50 4.55 -56.47 1.23
CA TYR A 50 4.27 -56.54 2.65
C TYR A 50 2.78 -56.29 2.96
N LEU A 51 2.20 -55.23 2.39
CA LEU A 51 0.78 -54.90 2.62
C LEU A 51 -0.15 -55.99 2.06
N CYS A 52 0.14 -56.52 0.87
CA CYS A 52 -0.63 -57.58 0.24
C CYS A 52 -0.59 -58.85 1.09
N PHE A 53 0.61 -59.34 1.42
CA PHE A 53 0.80 -60.54 2.24
C PHE A 53 0.09 -60.45 3.58
N ARG A 54 0.22 -59.31 4.28
CA ARG A 54 -0.42 -59.10 5.59
C ARG A 54 -1.95 -59.11 5.53
N ILE A 55 -2.56 -58.81 4.37
CA ILE A 55 -4.01 -58.77 4.19
C ILE A 55 -4.54 -60.11 3.65
N THR A 56 -3.88 -60.68 2.65
CA THR A 56 -4.39 -61.82 1.85
C THR A 56 -3.69 -63.15 2.14
N ASP A 57 -2.58 -63.15 2.88
CA ASP A 57 -1.68 -64.29 3.10
C ASP A 57 -1.03 -64.83 1.81
N TYR A 58 -1.05 -64.02 0.74
CA TYR A 58 -0.47 -64.36 -0.56
C TYR A 58 0.66 -63.38 -0.90
N ARG A 59 1.80 -63.91 -1.37
CA ARG A 59 2.92 -63.11 -1.87
C ARG A 59 2.86 -63.04 -3.41
N PRO A 60 2.69 -61.85 -4.01
CA PRO A 60 2.71 -61.70 -5.45
C PRO A 60 4.13 -61.87 -6.03
N ASP A 61 4.32 -62.83 -6.94
CA ASP A 61 5.62 -63.21 -7.55
C ASP A 61 6.28 -62.10 -8.40
N ALA A 62 5.51 -61.10 -8.84
CA ALA A 62 6.00 -59.94 -9.58
C ALA A 62 5.44 -58.65 -8.97
N SER A 63 6.19 -58.02 -8.07
CA SER A 63 5.86 -56.70 -7.55
C SER A 63 6.89 -55.68 -8.06
N PRO A 64 6.48 -54.61 -8.76
CA PRO A 64 7.37 -53.48 -8.97
C PRO A 64 7.76 -52.89 -7.60
N ASN A 65 8.92 -52.22 -7.48
CA ASN A 65 9.42 -51.55 -6.26
C ASN A 65 8.51 -50.39 -5.80
N LEU A 66 7.25 -50.69 -5.56
CA LEU A 66 6.19 -49.77 -5.24
C LEU A 66 6.04 -49.73 -3.72
N THR A 67 6.27 -48.54 -3.19
CA THR A 67 6.16 -48.26 -1.77
C THR A 67 5.00 -47.30 -1.53
N VAL A 68 4.35 -47.43 -0.39
CA VAL A 68 3.28 -46.55 0.05
C VAL A 68 3.70 -45.96 1.39
N SER A 69 3.48 -44.66 1.58
CA SER A 69 3.74 -44.04 2.88
C SER A 69 2.77 -44.58 3.93
N GLY A 70 3.20 -44.72 5.19
CA GLY A 70 2.36 -45.23 6.26
C GLY A 70 1.09 -44.40 6.47
N ARG A 71 1.14 -43.09 6.19
CA ARG A 71 -0.06 -42.21 6.19
C ARG A 71 -1.06 -42.58 5.11
N GLU A 72 -0.60 -42.85 3.89
CA GLU A 72 -1.47 -43.28 2.79
C GLU A 72 -2.00 -44.69 3.03
N ALA A 73 -1.15 -45.61 3.47
CA ALA A 73 -1.53 -46.98 3.80
C ALA A 73 -2.63 -47.02 4.88
N ARG A 74 -2.50 -46.26 5.97
CA ARG A 74 -3.56 -46.17 7.00
C ARG A 74 -4.87 -45.61 6.47
N HIS A 75 -4.82 -44.58 5.63
CA HIS A 75 -6.01 -43.97 5.04
C HIS A 75 -6.73 -44.96 4.12
N ASP A 76 -5.99 -45.64 3.25
CA ASP A 76 -6.53 -46.56 2.26
C ASP A 76 -6.99 -47.89 2.85
N LEU A 77 -6.29 -48.44 3.85
CA LEU A 77 -6.69 -49.67 4.54
C LEU A 77 -8.04 -49.51 5.25
N ARG A 78 -8.34 -48.31 5.78
CA ARG A 78 -9.66 -48.01 6.32
C ARG A 78 -10.75 -48.11 5.25
N LEU A 79 -10.50 -47.58 4.06
CA LEU A 79 -11.43 -47.66 2.93
C LEU A 79 -11.55 -49.09 2.42
N PHE A 80 -10.45 -49.85 2.42
CA PHE A 80 -10.39 -51.25 2.05
C PHE A 80 -11.32 -52.08 2.95
N VAL A 81 -11.23 -51.90 4.26
CA VAL A 81 -12.12 -52.55 5.24
C VAL A 81 -13.59 -52.24 4.93
N GLU A 82 -13.94 -50.99 4.62
CA GLU A 82 -15.32 -50.60 4.28
C GLU A 82 -15.81 -51.23 2.96
N ASP A 83 -15.00 -51.22 1.90
CA ASP A 83 -15.40 -51.72 0.59
C ASP A 83 -15.46 -53.26 0.54
N VAL A 84 -14.55 -53.95 1.21
CA VAL A 84 -14.53 -55.42 1.25
C VAL A 84 -15.64 -55.94 2.16
N SER A 85 -15.92 -55.27 3.29
CA SER A 85 -17.07 -55.62 4.14
C SER A 85 -18.42 -55.39 3.43
N ASP A 86 -18.53 -54.33 2.62
CA ASP A 86 -19.70 -54.09 1.76
C ASP A 86 -19.94 -55.23 0.76
N ALA A 87 -18.86 -55.72 0.14
CA ALA A 87 -18.91 -56.80 -0.83
C ALA A 87 -19.19 -58.18 -0.18
N ALA A 88 -18.88 -58.34 1.10
CA ALA A 88 -19.14 -59.56 1.86
C ALA A 88 -20.60 -59.67 2.36
N ASN A 89 -21.40 -58.60 2.24
CA ASN A 89 -22.81 -58.55 2.67
C ASN A 89 -23.02 -59.08 4.09
N VAL A 90 -22.21 -58.58 5.03
CA VAL A 90 -22.21 -59.05 6.42
C VAL A 90 -23.47 -58.55 7.15
N ARG A 91 -24.24 -59.47 7.74
CA ARG A 91 -25.37 -59.12 8.61
C ARG A 91 -24.86 -58.89 10.03
N VAL A 92 -25.49 -57.98 10.76
CA VAL A 92 -25.11 -57.69 12.15
C VAL A 92 -25.28 -58.94 13.05
N GLU A 93 -26.26 -59.79 12.75
CA GLU A 93 -26.51 -61.06 13.44
C GLU A 93 -25.37 -62.08 13.31
N ASP A 94 -24.58 -62.00 12.23
CA ASP A 94 -23.49 -62.95 11.95
C ASP A 94 -22.18 -62.56 12.70
N LEU A 95 -22.18 -61.47 13.45
CA LEU A 95 -21.00 -60.93 14.14
C LEU A 95 -20.98 -61.34 15.62
N ALA A 96 -19.81 -61.77 16.09
CA ALA A 96 -19.60 -62.22 17.47
C ALA A 96 -19.55 -61.09 18.51
N GLU A 97 -19.62 -59.82 18.09
CA GLU A 97 -19.55 -58.67 19.00
C GLU A 97 -20.58 -57.58 18.66
N PRO A 98 -20.97 -56.75 19.65
CA PRO A 98 -21.92 -55.66 19.43
C PRO A 98 -21.41 -54.65 18.41
N VAL A 99 -22.32 -54.18 17.55
CA VAL A 99 -22.07 -53.16 16.55
C VAL A 99 -22.83 -51.88 16.92
N HIS A 100 -22.14 -50.75 16.91
CA HIS A 100 -22.72 -49.43 17.11
C HIS A 100 -22.87 -48.69 15.78
N THR A 101 -23.97 -47.95 15.60
CA THR A 101 -24.12 -47.01 14.48
C THR A 101 -23.45 -45.67 14.78
N VAL A 102 -23.37 -44.79 13.78
CA VAL A 102 -22.90 -43.39 13.98
C VAL A 102 -23.74 -42.67 15.04
N GLU A 103 -25.05 -42.92 15.07
CA GLU A 103 -25.99 -42.31 16.02
C GLU A 103 -25.78 -42.85 17.44
N ASP A 104 -25.54 -44.16 17.57
CA ASP A 104 -25.24 -44.77 18.86
C ASP A 104 -23.93 -44.23 19.45
N LEU A 105 -22.88 -44.13 18.64
CA LEU A 105 -21.60 -43.55 19.09
C LEU A 105 -21.73 -42.07 19.46
N ALA A 106 -22.50 -41.30 18.69
CA ALA A 106 -22.77 -39.90 19.00
C ALA A 106 -23.45 -39.76 20.38
N ARG A 107 -24.38 -40.68 20.71
CA ARG A 107 -25.06 -40.73 22.01
C ARG A 107 -24.12 -41.19 23.13
N ILE A 108 -23.38 -42.29 22.93
CA ILE A 108 -22.47 -42.88 23.93
C ILE A 108 -21.39 -41.87 24.37
N PHE A 109 -20.79 -41.16 23.41
CA PHE A 109 -19.71 -40.21 23.70
C PHE A 109 -20.20 -38.76 23.86
N ASN A 110 -21.51 -38.51 23.83
CA ASN A 110 -22.09 -37.16 23.87
C ASN A 110 -21.42 -36.19 22.86
N VAL A 111 -21.25 -36.64 21.61
CA VAL A 111 -20.60 -35.86 20.55
C VAL A 111 -21.50 -35.74 19.32
N SER A 112 -21.26 -34.73 18.49
CA SER A 112 -21.97 -34.60 17.21
C SER A 112 -21.61 -35.72 16.22
N SER A 113 -22.52 -36.06 15.32
CA SER A 113 -22.24 -36.99 14.20
C SER A 113 -21.07 -36.52 13.32
N LYS A 114 -20.84 -35.21 13.21
CA LYS A 114 -19.66 -34.63 12.52
C LYS A 114 -18.35 -34.94 13.25
N THR A 115 -18.38 -35.07 14.58
CA THR A 115 -17.22 -35.48 15.37
C THR A 115 -16.88 -36.94 15.10
N ILE A 116 -17.89 -37.83 15.02
CA ILE A 116 -17.71 -39.23 14.63
C ILE A 116 -17.15 -39.33 13.20
N ALA A 117 -17.65 -38.53 12.26
CA ALA A 117 -17.10 -38.47 10.91
C ALA A 117 -15.61 -38.06 10.89
N ARG A 118 -15.21 -37.06 11.68
CA ARG A 118 -13.80 -36.68 11.84
C ARG A 118 -12.96 -37.78 12.50
N TRP A 119 -13.53 -38.53 13.44
CA TRP A 119 -12.84 -39.65 14.06
C TRP A 119 -12.54 -40.77 13.06
N ARG A 120 -13.43 -41.01 12.08
CA ARG A 120 -13.17 -41.95 10.98
C ARG A 120 -11.97 -41.55 10.14
N GLU A 121 -11.87 -40.28 9.76
CA GLU A 121 -10.69 -39.75 9.05
C GLU A 121 -9.40 -39.90 9.86
N GLN A 122 -9.50 -39.93 11.19
CA GLN A 122 -8.40 -40.02 12.13
C GLN A 122 -8.11 -41.46 12.60
N GLY A 123 -8.72 -42.46 11.96
CA GLY A 123 -8.42 -43.87 12.18
C GLY A 123 -9.45 -44.68 12.97
N LEU A 124 -10.66 -44.14 13.21
CA LEU A 124 -11.77 -44.98 13.66
C LEU A 124 -12.24 -45.85 12.49
N VAL A 125 -12.04 -47.16 12.61
CA VAL A 125 -12.36 -48.13 11.56
C VAL A 125 -13.87 -48.40 11.56
N SER A 126 -14.49 -48.27 10.38
CA SER A 126 -15.89 -48.59 10.16
C SER A 126 -16.01 -49.77 9.19
N ARG A 127 -17.10 -50.53 9.32
CA ARG A 127 -17.50 -51.58 8.37
C ARG A 127 -18.86 -51.25 7.76
N ARG A 128 -19.13 -51.70 6.54
CA ARG A 128 -20.47 -51.59 5.93
C ARG A 128 -21.23 -52.88 6.23
N LEU A 129 -22.30 -52.78 7.01
CA LEU A 129 -23.04 -53.91 7.57
C LEU A 129 -24.54 -53.78 7.25
N ILE A 130 -25.26 -54.90 7.18
CA ILE A 130 -26.70 -54.94 6.92
C ILE A 130 -27.45 -54.93 8.26
N PHE A 131 -28.17 -53.83 8.53
CA PHE A 131 -29.07 -53.66 9.68
C PHE A 131 -30.52 -53.78 9.20
N GLN A 132 -31.26 -54.79 9.65
CA GLN A 132 -32.68 -54.98 9.28
C GLN A 132 -32.92 -54.85 7.76
N GLY A 133 -32.08 -55.51 6.96
CA GLY A 133 -32.12 -55.46 5.49
C GLY A 133 -31.55 -54.21 4.82
N ARG A 134 -31.13 -53.17 5.57
CA ARG A 134 -30.51 -51.94 5.02
C ARG A 134 -29.01 -51.86 5.33
N LYS A 135 -28.20 -51.60 4.30
CA LYS A 135 -26.76 -51.36 4.46
C LYS A 135 -26.50 -50.02 5.17
N ARG A 136 -25.80 -50.05 6.31
CA ARG A 136 -25.36 -48.86 7.05
C ARG A 136 -23.90 -49.01 7.49
N VAL A 137 -23.30 -47.90 7.90
CA VAL A 137 -21.97 -47.91 8.51
C VAL A 137 -22.11 -48.32 9.97
N GLY A 138 -21.40 -49.37 10.37
CA GLY A 138 -21.33 -49.84 11.74
C GLY A 138 -19.89 -49.90 12.25
N PHE A 139 -19.75 -49.82 13.57
CA PHE A 139 -18.49 -49.87 14.28
C PHE A 139 -18.54 -51.02 15.26
N LEU A 140 -17.56 -51.92 15.19
CA LEU A 140 -17.44 -52.97 16.18
C LEU A 140 -17.00 -52.37 17.52
N ARG A 141 -17.49 -52.96 18.62
CA ARG A 141 -17.11 -52.53 19.98
C ARG A 141 -15.59 -52.54 20.16
N SER A 142 -14.92 -53.59 19.70
CA SER A 142 -13.46 -53.71 19.75
C SER A 142 -12.74 -52.57 19.01
N SER A 143 -13.21 -52.18 17.82
CA SER A 143 -12.65 -51.07 17.04
C SER A 143 -12.81 -49.72 17.77
N VAL A 144 -13.96 -49.50 18.41
CA VAL A 144 -14.25 -48.28 19.17
C VAL A 144 -13.37 -48.21 20.42
N GLU A 145 -13.29 -49.30 21.20
CA GLU A 145 -12.46 -49.36 22.41
C GLU A 145 -10.98 -49.14 22.09
N ARG A 146 -10.46 -49.76 21.02
CA ARG A 146 -9.08 -49.55 20.55
C ARG A 146 -8.82 -48.08 20.18
N PHE A 147 -9.75 -47.46 19.46
CA PHE A 147 -9.63 -46.05 19.07
C PHE A 147 -9.66 -45.11 20.29
N VAL A 148 -10.55 -45.36 21.24
CA VAL A 148 -10.65 -44.59 22.49
C VAL A 148 -9.38 -44.75 23.32
N ALA A 149 -8.85 -45.97 23.45
CA ALA A 149 -7.62 -46.24 24.18
C ALA A 149 -6.42 -45.46 23.60
N GLN A 150 -6.30 -45.42 22.27
CA GLN A 150 -5.25 -44.68 21.58
C GLN A 150 -5.45 -43.14 21.58
N ASN A 151 -6.68 -42.65 21.82
CA ASN A 151 -7.03 -41.23 21.66
C ASN A 151 -7.78 -40.65 22.88
N ARG A 152 -7.51 -41.15 24.09
CA ARG A 152 -8.25 -40.78 25.33
C ARG A 152 -8.43 -39.27 25.53
N GLU A 153 -7.35 -38.50 25.40
CA GLU A 153 -7.38 -37.03 25.55
C GLU A 153 -8.26 -36.32 24.51
N ARG A 154 -8.39 -36.88 23.31
CA ARG A 154 -9.25 -36.31 22.26
C ARG A 154 -10.72 -36.61 22.52
N VAL A 155 -11.03 -37.83 22.93
CA VAL A 155 -12.40 -38.26 23.22
C VAL A 155 -12.95 -37.47 24.41
N LYS A 156 -12.18 -37.34 25.51
CA LYS A 156 -12.52 -36.49 26.66
C LYS A 156 -12.77 -35.02 26.30
N ARG A 157 -12.03 -34.46 25.34
CA ARG A 157 -12.27 -33.10 24.83
C ARG A 157 -13.54 -33.00 24.00
N GLY A 158 -13.86 -34.05 23.24
CA GLY A 158 -15.10 -34.15 22.46
C GLY A 158 -16.34 -34.22 23.33
N GLU A 159 -16.30 -34.99 24.43
CA GLU A 159 -17.40 -35.14 25.41
C GLU A 159 -17.82 -33.82 26.08
N ARG A 160 -16.88 -32.87 26.21
CA ARG A 160 -17.15 -31.52 26.75
C ARG A 160 -17.90 -30.60 25.76
N PHE A 161 -18.20 -31.09 24.56
CA PHE A 161 -18.97 -30.34 23.59
C PHE A 161 -20.43 -30.26 24.05
N SER A 162 -20.91 -29.04 24.30
CA SER A 162 -22.34 -28.78 24.45
C SER A 162 -22.76 -27.66 23.51
N GLN A 163 -23.96 -27.79 22.95
CA GLN A 163 -24.53 -26.75 22.11
C GLN A 163 -24.82 -25.51 22.95
N LEU A 164 -24.72 -24.34 22.31
CA LEU A 164 -25.00 -23.07 22.96
C LEU A 164 -26.50 -22.79 22.90
N SER A 165 -27.15 -22.62 24.06
CA SER A 165 -28.56 -22.23 24.13
C SER A 165 -28.76 -20.80 23.61
N GLU A 166 -30.00 -20.44 23.25
CA GLU A 166 -30.29 -19.05 22.86
C GLU A 166 -29.99 -18.07 24.00
N ASP A 167 -30.29 -18.43 25.26
CA ASP A 167 -29.97 -17.62 26.44
C ASP A 167 -28.45 -17.41 26.63
N GLU A 168 -27.65 -18.43 26.36
CA GLU A 168 -26.19 -18.30 26.38
C GLU A 168 -25.70 -17.38 25.24
N ARG A 169 -26.36 -17.39 24.08
CA ARG A 169 -26.00 -16.50 22.95
C ARG A 169 -26.29 -15.05 23.30
N THR A 170 -27.47 -14.74 23.84
CA THR A 170 -27.81 -13.39 24.31
C THR A 170 -26.88 -12.94 25.42
N ALA A 171 -26.60 -13.80 26.41
CA ALA A 171 -25.66 -13.48 27.49
C ALA A 171 -24.25 -13.14 26.99
N ILE A 172 -23.74 -13.86 25.97
CA ILE A 172 -22.45 -13.56 25.32
C ILE A 172 -22.48 -12.16 24.69
N VAL A 173 -23.53 -11.83 23.94
CA VAL A 173 -23.65 -10.54 23.24
C VAL A 173 -23.75 -9.38 24.23
N GLU A 174 -24.56 -9.49 25.29
CA GLU A 174 -24.71 -8.45 26.31
C GLU A 174 -23.43 -8.20 27.11
N ARG A 175 -22.74 -9.26 27.52
CA ARG A 175 -21.43 -9.15 28.19
C ARG A 175 -20.41 -8.50 27.26
N ALA A 176 -20.40 -8.89 25.98
CA ALA A 176 -19.50 -8.29 25.00
C ALA A 176 -19.80 -6.80 24.78
N ARG A 177 -21.08 -6.39 24.74
CA ARG A 177 -21.47 -4.96 24.66
C ARG A 177 -20.98 -4.17 25.86
N ARG A 178 -21.14 -4.69 27.09
CA ARG A 178 -20.65 -4.04 28.30
C ARG A 178 -19.13 -3.86 28.27
N LEU A 179 -18.39 -4.90 27.91
CA LEU A 179 -16.93 -4.84 27.83
C LEU A 179 -16.42 -4.01 26.65
N ALA A 180 -17.17 -3.91 25.56
CA ALA A 180 -16.84 -3.07 24.41
C ALA A 180 -17.04 -1.58 24.72
N LYS A 181 -18.05 -1.24 25.55
CA LYS A 181 -18.27 0.13 26.08
C LYS A 181 -17.09 0.58 26.95
N SER A 182 -16.52 -0.32 27.75
CA SER A 182 -15.32 -0.03 28.54
C SER A 182 -14.00 -0.04 27.72
N GLY A 183 -14.07 -0.07 26.38
CA GLY A 183 -12.90 0.02 25.50
C GLY A 183 -12.15 -1.30 25.26
N GLY A 184 -12.71 -2.45 25.64
CA GLY A 184 -12.05 -3.74 25.43
C GLY A 184 -11.92 -4.10 23.94
N CYS A 185 -10.81 -4.73 23.56
CA CYS A 185 -10.63 -5.21 22.18
C CYS A 185 -11.42 -6.52 21.93
N PRO A 186 -11.86 -6.80 20.70
CA PRO A 186 -12.71 -7.97 20.41
C PRO A 186 -12.11 -9.31 20.84
N SER A 187 -10.78 -9.46 20.68
CA SER A 187 -10.07 -10.70 21.03
C SER A 187 -9.94 -10.90 22.54
N GLU A 188 -9.70 -9.83 23.28
CA GLU A 188 -9.63 -9.86 24.74
C GLU A 188 -11.00 -10.11 25.36
N ILE A 189 -12.03 -9.45 24.83
CA ILE A 189 -13.43 -9.64 25.23
C ILE A 189 -13.84 -11.10 25.03
N ALA A 190 -13.57 -11.67 23.84
CA ALA A 190 -13.88 -13.06 23.56
C ALA A 190 -13.17 -14.02 24.55
N ARG A 191 -11.89 -13.76 24.87
CA ARG A 191 -11.13 -14.57 25.83
C ARG A 191 -11.69 -14.48 27.25
N ARG A 192 -12.08 -13.27 27.69
CA ARG A 192 -12.64 -13.02 29.01
C ARG A 192 -14.00 -13.71 29.19
N ILE A 193 -14.89 -13.57 28.20
CA ILE A 193 -16.21 -14.22 28.20
C ILE A 193 -16.05 -15.75 28.16
N ALA A 194 -15.16 -16.26 27.31
CA ALA A 194 -14.89 -17.70 27.21
C ALA A 194 -14.44 -18.30 28.54
N ARG A 195 -13.52 -17.63 29.26
CA ARG A 195 -13.06 -18.07 30.58
C ARG A 195 -14.19 -18.04 31.63
N GLN A 196 -15.06 -17.04 31.59
CA GLN A 196 -16.17 -16.92 32.54
C GLN A 196 -17.31 -17.93 32.29
N MET A 197 -17.55 -18.31 31.03
CA MET A 197 -18.63 -19.23 30.67
C MET A 197 -18.15 -20.68 30.49
N GLY A 198 -16.87 -20.97 30.73
CA GLY A 198 -16.30 -22.29 30.48
C GLY A 198 -16.38 -22.73 29.01
N ARG A 199 -16.43 -21.78 28.08
CA ARG A 199 -16.59 -22.03 26.63
C ARG A 199 -15.27 -21.83 25.89
N SER A 200 -15.18 -22.37 24.67
CA SER A 200 -14.02 -22.11 23.82
C SER A 200 -14.02 -20.65 23.34
N VAL A 201 -12.83 -20.06 23.21
CA VAL A 201 -12.66 -18.68 22.71
C VAL A 201 -13.25 -18.54 21.29
N GLU A 202 -13.09 -19.59 20.48
CA GLU A 202 -13.57 -19.56 19.10
C GLU A 202 -15.10 -19.63 19.02
N THR A 203 -15.75 -20.37 19.93
CA THR A 203 -17.21 -20.39 20.05
C THR A 203 -17.74 -18.99 20.31
N VAL A 204 -17.21 -18.30 21.34
CA VAL A 204 -17.62 -16.92 21.66
C VAL A 204 -17.34 -15.97 20.49
N ARG A 205 -16.18 -16.08 19.87
CA ARG A 205 -15.78 -15.23 18.74
C ARG A 205 -16.71 -15.41 17.55
N TYR A 206 -17.08 -16.66 17.24
CA TYR A 206 -17.99 -17.00 16.15
C TYR A 206 -19.41 -16.51 16.42
N THR A 207 -19.94 -16.70 17.64
CA THR A 207 -21.25 -16.18 18.05
C THR A 207 -21.31 -14.66 17.89
N LEU A 208 -20.31 -13.94 18.39
CA LEU A 208 -20.25 -12.48 18.25
C LEU A 208 -20.08 -12.06 16.79
N LYS A 209 -19.35 -12.82 15.97
CA LYS A 209 -19.18 -12.53 14.54
C LYS A 209 -20.50 -12.70 13.78
N GLN A 210 -21.21 -13.80 14.00
CA GLN A 210 -22.51 -14.04 13.39
C GLN A 210 -23.54 -12.99 13.82
N PHE A 211 -23.53 -12.59 15.09
CA PHE A 211 -24.41 -11.53 15.59
C PHE A 211 -24.15 -10.19 14.89
N ASP A 212 -22.89 -9.75 14.83
CA ASP A 212 -22.51 -8.49 14.18
C ASP A 212 -22.84 -8.49 12.67
N GLN A 213 -22.75 -9.65 12.01
CA GLN A 213 -23.11 -9.80 10.59
C GLN A 213 -24.62 -9.77 10.35
N LYS A 214 -25.41 -10.42 11.21
CA LYS A 214 -26.88 -10.43 11.11
C LYS A 214 -27.51 -9.10 11.51
N HIS A 215 -26.86 -8.35 12.39
CA HIS A 215 -27.37 -7.08 12.90
C HIS A 215 -26.33 -5.95 12.79
N PRO A 216 -26.09 -5.41 11.58
CA PRO A 216 -25.11 -4.33 11.37
C PRO A 216 -25.41 -3.09 12.23
N GLU A 217 -26.68 -2.75 12.40
CA GLU A 217 -27.12 -1.62 13.20
C GLU A 217 -27.00 -1.85 14.71
N SER A 218 -26.93 -3.08 15.20
CA SER A 218 -26.76 -3.33 16.64
C SER A 218 -25.45 -4.06 16.98
N ALA A 219 -24.52 -4.04 16.02
CA ALA A 219 -23.23 -4.71 16.12
C ALA A 219 -22.46 -4.25 17.36
N VAL A 220 -21.92 -5.22 18.09
CA VAL A 220 -21.09 -5.02 19.28
C VAL A 220 -19.80 -4.28 18.93
N PHE A 221 -19.29 -4.50 17.71
CA PHE A 221 -18.01 -3.98 17.24
C PHE A 221 -18.13 -3.23 15.90
N ARG A 222 -19.02 -2.22 15.83
CA ARG A 222 -19.17 -1.34 14.63
C ARG A 222 -17.81 -0.79 14.17
N GLY A 223 -17.45 -1.00 12.89
CA GLY A 223 -16.20 -0.49 12.28
C GLY A 223 -14.89 -1.09 12.81
N ARG A 224 -14.93 -1.94 13.85
CA ARG A 224 -13.73 -2.47 14.53
C ARG A 224 -13.23 -3.81 13.96
N ARG A 225 -13.98 -4.45 13.04
CA ARG A 225 -13.67 -5.78 12.49
C ARG A 225 -13.19 -5.82 11.03
N GLY A 226 -13.00 -4.68 10.36
CA GLY A 226 -12.50 -4.62 8.97
C GLY A 226 -10.96 -4.61 8.84
N PRO A 227 -10.39 -4.75 7.63
CA PRO A 227 -9.03 -4.33 7.37
C PRO A 227 -8.88 -2.83 7.66
N LEU A 228 -7.71 -2.44 8.19
CA LEU A 228 -7.42 -1.01 8.38
C LEU A 228 -7.19 -0.36 7.02
N THR A 229 -7.77 0.83 6.82
CA THR A 229 -7.50 1.67 5.64
C THR A 229 -6.04 2.10 5.60
N ALA A 230 -5.52 2.42 4.41
CA ALA A 230 -4.14 2.87 4.24
C ALA A 230 -3.81 4.10 5.13
N ASP A 231 -4.73 5.07 5.21
CA ASP A 231 -4.55 6.25 6.06
C ASP A 231 -4.55 5.92 7.56
N SER A 232 -5.36 4.95 7.99
CA SER A 232 -5.33 4.48 9.37
C SER A 232 -3.99 3.84 9.70
N LYS A 233 -3.42 3.06 8.77
CA LYS A 233 -2.09 2.44 8.94
C LYS A 233 -0.99 3.51 9.02
N ARG A 234 -1.03 4.53 8.17
CA ARG A 234 -0.10 5.67 8.19
C ARG A 234 -0.14 6.41 9.54
N ARG A 235 -1.32 6.77 10.01
CA ARG A 235 -1.49 7.45 11.31
C ARG A 235 -0.98 6.61 12.49
N ILE A 236 -1.23 5.30 12.48
CA ILE A 236 -0.70 4.38 13.51
C ILE A 236 0.84 4.41 13.49
N PHE A 237 1.44 4.38 12.31
CA PHE A 237 2.89 4.38 12.16
C PHE A 237 3.53 5.72 12.56
N GLU A 238 2.93 6.85 12.19
CA GLU A 238 3.37 8.19 12.62
C GLU A 238 3.34 8.33 14.15
N GLN A 239 2.26 7.89 14.80
CA GLN A 239 2.17 7.91 16.27
C GLN A 239 3.20 6.98 16.93
N TYR A 240 3.48 5.84 16.31
CA TYR A 240 4.55 4.95 16.77
C TYR A 240 5.93 5.62 16.67
N LEU A 241 6.23 6.29 15.56
CA LEU A 241 7.49 7.06 15.39
C LEU A 241 7.60 8.22 16.39
N ALA A 242 6.48 8.82 16.79
CA ALA A 242 6.42 9.84 17.84
C ALA A 242 6.60 9.28 19.27
N GLY A 243 6.83 7.97 19.43
CA GLY A 243 7.09 7.34 20.74
C GLY A 243 5.84 6.87 21.49
N VAL A 244 4.67 6.84 20.85
CA VAL A 244 3.45 6.32 21.49
C VAL A 244 3.53 4.80 21.63
N GLY A 245 3.42 4.30 22.87
CA GLY A 245 3.46 2.87 23.17
C GLY A 245 2.39 2.05 22.43
N VAL A 246 2.77 0.86 21.97
CA VAL A 246 1.92 -0.02 21.14
C VAL A 246 0.63 -0.44 21.85
N ASP A 247 0.64 -0.58 23.17
CA ASP A 247 -0.56 -0.91 23.95
C ASP A 247 -1.59 0.23 23.96
N LEU A 248 -1.12 1.48 23.95
CA LEU A 248 -2.02 2.63 23.85
C LEU A 248 -2.61 2.73 22.45
N LEU A 249 -1.80 2.48 21.41
CA LEU A 249 -2.27 2.41 20.02
C LEU A 249 -3.30 1.29 19.84
N ALA A 250 -3.06 0.13 20.44
CA ALA A 250 -3.99 -1.01 20.42
C ALA A 250 -5.34 -0.63 21.02
N LYS A 251 -5.36 0.04 22.19
CA LYS A 251 -6.59 0.54 22.83
C LYS A 251 -7.29 1.61 21.98
N ARG A 252 -6.55 2.62 21.51
CA ARG A 252 -7.10 3.75 20.71
C ARG A 252 -7.76 3.27 19.41
N HIS A 253 -7.15 2.28 18.75
CA HIS A 253 -7.69 1.71 17.50
C HIS A 253 -8.59 0.48 17.73
N ALA A 254 -8.85 0.10 19.00
CA ALA A 254 -9.61 -1.08 19.39
C ALA A 254 -9.13 -2.38 18.69
N ARG A 255 -7.81 -2.53 18.52
CA ARG A 255 -7.16 -3.68 17.91
C ARG A 255 -6.32 -4.45 18.93
N ALA A 256 -6.02 -5.70 18.61
CA ALA A 256 -5.04 -6.46 19.37
C ALA A 256 -3.64 -5.86 19.16
N THR A 257 -2.80 -5.88 20.20
CA THR A 257 -1.40 -5.40 20.14
C THR A 257 -0.63 -6.04 18.98
N GLY A 258 -0.77 -7.36 18.78
CA GLY A 258 -0.15 -8.06 17.65
C GLY A 258 -0.65 -7.63 16.26
N SER A 259 -1.84 -7.02 16.15
CA SER A 259 -2.30 -6.41 14.89
C SER A 259 -1.64 -5.05 14.65
N ILE A 260 -1.41 -4.26 15.70
CA ILE A 260 -0.68 -2.99 15.59
C ILE A 260 0.77 -3.27 15.20
N PHE A 261 1.43 -4.23 15.84
CA PHE A 261 2.78 -4.63 15.45
C PHE A 261 2.89 -5.03 13.97
N ARG A 262 1.93 -5.81 13.45
CA ARG A 262 1.90 -6.15 12.02
C ARG A 262 1.79 -4.92 11.12
N VAL A 263 0.94 -3.96 11.49
CA VAL A 263 0.81 -2.69 10.75
C VAL A 263 2.12 -1.91 10.79
N VAL A 264 2.74 -1.79 11.96
CA VAL A 264 4.02 -1.09 12.11
C VAL A 264 5.11 -1.77 11.27
N TRP A 265 5.19 -3.10 11.29
CA TRP A 265 6.16 -3.85 10.49
C TRP A 265 5.92 -3.74 8.99
N GLU A 266 4.66 -3.81 8.55
CA GLU A 266 4.28 -3.59 7.15
C GLU A 266 4.69 -2.19 6.68
N MET A 267 4.36 -1.16 7.47
CA MET A 267 4.70 0.23 7.15
C MET A 267 6.21 0.47 7.14
N ARG A 268 6.94 -0.13 8.08
CA ARG A 268 8.42 -0.06 8.12
C ARG A 268 9.05 -0.78 6.93
N ALA A 269 8.55 -1.96 6.56
CA ALA A 269 9.05 -2.70 5.39
C ALA A 269 8.84 -1.90 4.09
N ASN A 270 7.69 -1.24 3.94
CA ASN A 270 7.43 -0.36 2.79
C ASN A 270 8.43 0.82 2.75
N ARG A 271 8.71 1.46 3.90
CA ARG A 271 9.73 2.51 3.99
C ARG A 271 11.13 2.01 3.60
N ILE A 272 11.50 0.79 4.02
CA ILE A 272 12.77 0.16 3.67
C ILE A 272 12.90 -0.10 2.16
N ILE A 273 11.79 -0.47 1.51
CA ILE A 273 11.77 -0.66 0.05
C ILE A 273 12.15 0.63 -0.68
N GLU A 274 11.65 1.77 -0.19
CA GLU A 274 11.88 3.09 -0.77
C GLU A 274 13.27 3.68 -0.45
N LEU A 275 14.10 3.02 0.38
CA LEU A 275 15.43 3.53 0.71
C LEU A 275 16.34 3.61 -0.54
N PRO A 276 17.10 4.72 -0.71
CA PRO A 276 18.01 4.89 -1.84
C PRO A 276 19.29 4.07 -1.62
N LEU A 277 19.20 2.78 -1.95
CA LEU A 277 20.26 1.79 -1.77
C LEU A 277 21.09 1.51 -3.03
N ASP A 278 21.05 2.39 -4.03
CA ASP A 278 21.88 2.25 -5.24
C ASP A 278 23.37 2.25 -4.89
N TYR A 279 24.17 1.36 -5.45
CA TYR A 279 25.59 1.25 -5.12
C TYR A 279 26.44 0.97 -6.36
N MET A 280 27.72 1.36 -6.28
CA MET A 280 28.74 0.99 -7.26
C MET A 280 29.32 -0.37 -6.88
N TYR A 281 28.94 -1.41 -7.62
CA TYR A 281 29.39 -2.78 -7.36
C TYR A 281 30.90 -2.93 -7.58
N ASN A 282 31.54 -3.71 -6.71
CA ASN A 282 32.91 -4.17 -6.88
C ASN A 282 32.98 -5.67 -6.54
N PRO A 283 33.74 -6.49 -7.30
CA PRO A 283 33.87 -7.93 -7.03
C PRO A 283 34.31 -8.29 -5.61
N CYS A 284 35.08 -7.42 -4.93
CA CYS A 284 35.49 -7.66 -3.53
C CYS A 284 34.33 -7.72 -2.53
N PHE A 285 33.11 -7.30 -2.92
CA PHE A 285 31.95 -7.30 -2.04
C PHE A 285 31.35 -8.69 -1.82
N ASP A 286 31.60 -9.63 -2.73
CA ASP A 286 31.12 -11.01 -2.60
C ASP A 286 32.05 -11.88 -1.75
N ASP A 287 33.30 -11.44 -1.55
CA ASP A 287 34.27 -12.15 -0.73
C ASP A 287 34.07 -11.83 0.77
N ARG A 288 33.78 -12.87 1.56
CA ARG A 288 33.60 -12.74 3.01
C ARG A 288 34.90 -12.42 3.76
N ALA A 289 36.07 -12.78 3.21
CA ALA A 289 37.34 -12.47 3.87
C ALA A 289 37.58 -10.95 3.92
N MET A 290 37.19 -10.26 2.84
CA MET A 290 37.37 -8.82 2.68
C MET A 290 36.41 -7.97 3.52
N GLU A 291 35.30 -8.54 4.02
CA GLU A 291 34.31 -7.84 4.83
C GLU A 291 34.93 -7.14 6.05
N SER A 292 35.82 -7.87 6.75
CA SER A 292 36.51 -7.35 7.94
C SER A 292 37.40 -6.14 7.64
N GLU A 293 38.09 -6.16 6.50
CA GLU A 293 38.95 -5.08 6.03
C GLU A 293 38.13 -3.88 5.54
N ILE A 294 37.03 -4.12 4.81
CA ILE A 294 36.15 -3.07 4.28
C ILE A 294 35.47 -2.30 5.42
N LEU A 295 35.01 -3.02 6.46
CA LEU A 295 34.31 -2.42 7.59
C LEU A 295 35.25 -1.81 8.64
N ALA A 296 36.55 -2.09 8.55
CA ALA A 296 37.56 -1.57 9.46
C ALA A 296 37.47 -0.04 9.63
N PRO A 297 37.80 0.49 10.81
CA PRO A 297 37.92 1.93 10.99
C PRO A 297 38.95 2.50 10.01
N MET A 298 38.72 3.72 9.54
CA MET A 298 39.71 4.43 8.73
C MET A 298 41.01 4.58 9.53
N THR A 299 42.15 4.35 8.89
CA THR A 299 43.48 4.65 9.45
C THR A 299 43.61 6.14 9.82
N ASP A 300 44.24 6.39 10.97
CA ASP A 300 44.19 7.58 11.82
C ASP A 300 43.80 8.93 11.14
N PRO A 301 42.65 9.54 11.51
CA PRO A 301 42.23 10.84 11.02
C PRO A 301 43.15 12.01 11.44
N LEU A 302 43.96 11.85 12.51
CA LEU A 302 44.70 12.93 13.16
C LEU A 302 46.19 13.01 12.78
N ALA A 303 46.78 11.94 12.29
CA ALA A 303 48.24 11.89 12.07
C ALA A 303 48.72 12.60 10.79
N ALA A 304 47.87 12.81 9.77
CA ALA A 304 48.34 13.22 8.44
C ALA A 304 47.67 14.47 7.82
N ALA A 305 46.60 15.02 8.40
CA ALA A 305 45.86 16.10 7.77
C ALA A 305 46.27 17.49 8.28
N ARG A 306 46.96 18.26 7.43
CA ARG A 306 47.25 19.68 7.69
C ARG A 306 45.93 20.46 7.79
N ARG A 307 45.61 20.99 8.97
CA ARG A 307 44.54 22.00 9.14
C ARG A 307 44.92 23.21 8.30
N SER A 308 44.21 23.43 7.22
CA SER A 308 44.44 24.57 6.33
C SER A 308 43.73 25.81 6.87
N ARG A 309 44.42 26.94 6.89
CA ARG A 309 43.83 28.21 7.35
C ARG A 309 42.70 28.67 6.40
N PRO A 310 41.58 29.20 6.92
CA PRO A 310 40.54 29.78 6.09
C PRO A 310 41.08 31.04 5.38
N PRO A 311 40.73 31.27 4.11
CA PRO A 311 41.00 32.53 3.41
C PRO A 311 40.42 33.76 4.14
N ALA A 312 41.11 34.89 4.09
CA ALA A 312 40.63 36.14 4.68
C ALA A 312 39.33 36.63 4.00
N GLY A 313 38.35 37.06 4.81
CA GLY A 313 37.07 37.62 4.34
C GLY A 313 35.93 36.62 4.11
N LEU A 314 36.07 35.35 4.51
CA LEU A 314 34.98 34.37 4.45
C LEU A 314 34.02 34.53 5.65
N PRO A 315 32.70 34.45 5.44
CA PRO A 315 31.71 34.36 6.51
C PRO A 315 32.00 33.22 7.51
N PRO A 316 31.64 33.36 8.81
CA PRO A 316 31.94 32.37 9.86
C PRO A 316 31.48 30.94 9.56
N TYR A 317 30.30 30.79 8.95
CA TYR A 317 29.76 29.48 8.54
C TYR A 317 30.65 28.77 7.52
N LEU A 318 31.25 29.50 6.57
CA LEU A 318 32.16 28.94 5.57
C LEU A 318 33.56 28.72 6.14
N ALA A 319 33.96 29.50 7.14
CA ALA A 319 35.22 29.28 7.86
C ALA A 319 35.21 27.94 8.64
N ALA A 320 34.06 27.56 9.22
CA ALA A 320 33.88 26.26 9.90
C ALA A 320 34.15 25.05 8.98
N LEU A 321 33.94 25.19 7.67
CA LEU A 321 34.26 24.14 6.68
C LEU A 321 35.74 23.78 6.63
N TYR A 322 36.64 24.69 7.07
CA TYR A 322 38.09 24.48 7.08
C TYR A 322 38.58 23.72 8.32
N GLU A 323 37.72 23.50 9.31
CA GLU A 323 38.02 22.68 10.49
C GLU A 323 38.06 21.18 10.15
N VAL A 324 37.29 20.76 9.14
CA VAL A 324 37.26 19.38 8.67
C VAL A 324 38.53 19.06 7.85
N PRO A 325 39.29 18.01 8.21
CA PRO A 325 40.50 17.62 7.49
C PRO A 325 40.18 17.13 6.07
N LEU A 326 41.10 17.40 5.14
CA LEU A 326 41.02 16.86 3.78
C LEU A 326 41.41 15.38 3.76
N LEU A 327 40.68 14.59 2.97
CA LEU A 327 40.93 13.16 2.82
C LEU A 327 42.13 12.90 1.89
N THR A 328 42.95 11.92 2.26
CA THR A 328 43.97 11.37 1.36
C THR A 328 43.34 10.44 0.32
N ARG A 329 44.10 10.06 -0.71
CA ARG A 329 43.61 9.13 -1.76
C ARG A 329 43.20 7.77 -1.17
N GLU A 330 43.96 7.26 -0.21
CA GLU A 330 43.70 5.98 0.45
C GLU A 330 42.45 6.06 1.34
N GLN A 331 42.29 7.19 2.06
CA GLN A 331 41.10 7.45 2.87
C GLN A 331 39.84 7.60 2.01
N GLU A 332 39.92 8.33 0.88
CA GLU A 332 38.83 8.41 -0.10
C GLU A 332 38.44 7.01 -0.59
N PHE A 333 39.43 6.21 -1.03
CA PHE A 333 39.20 4.85 -1.50
C PHE A 333 38.51 3.98 -0.44
N HIS A 334 39.02 4.00 0.80
CA HIS A 334 38.44 3.24 1.91
C HIS A 334 37.00 3.65 2.22
N LEU A 335 36.71 4.95 2.31
CA LEU A 335 35.36 5.43 2.59
C LEU A 335 34.37 5.08 1.49
N PHE A 336 34.74 5.27 0.22
CA PHE A 336 33.86 4.91 -0.90
C PHE A 336 33.66 3.40 -1.00
N ARG A 337 34.69 2.59 -0.74
CA ARG A 337 34.57 1.13 -0.66
C ARG A 337 33.59 0.72 0.44
N LYS A 338 33.77 1.26 1.66
CA LYS A 338 32.91 0.97 2.82
C LYS A 338 31.48 1.44 2.59
N PHE A 339 31.29 2.65 2.07
CA PHE A 339 29.98 3.22 1.72
C PHE A 339 29.19 2.32 0.77
N ASN A 340 29.81 1.94 -0.36
CA ASN A 340 29.16 1.10 -1.36
C ASN A 340 28.91 -0.33 -0.86
N TYR A 341 29.82 -0.88 -0.05
CA TYR A 341 29.65 -2.19 0.56
C TYR A 341 28.46 -2.26 1.54
N LEU A 342 28.29 -1.24 2.39
CA LEU A 342 27.14 -1.16 3.31
C LEU A 342 25.82 -1.10 2.53
N LYS A 343 25.76 -0.29 1.47
CA LYS A 343 24.58 -0.22 0.57
C LYS A 343 24.33 -1.53 -0.15
N PHE A 344 25.37 -2.20 -0.64
CA PHE A 344 25.29 -3.53 -1.25
C PHE A 344 24.69 -4.56 -0.29
N ARG A 345 25.19 -4.64 0.95
CA ARG A 345 24.64 -5.55 1.97
C ARG A 345 23.18 -5.24 2.28
N ALA A 346 22.86 -3.96 2.51
CA ALA A 346 21.48 -3.53 2.76
C ALA A 346 20.56 -3.87 1.59
N ALA A 347 21.02 -3.69 0.35
CA ALA A 347 20.28 -4.03 -0.87
C ALA A 347 20.04 -5.54 -0.99
N ARG A 348 21.03 -6.38 -0.68
CA ARG A 348 20.88 -7.85 -0.65
C ARG A 348 19.86 -8.32 0.39
N LEU A 349 19.89 -7.73 1.59
CA LEU A 349 18.91 -8.03 2.63
C LEU A 349 17.50 -7.57 2.22
N ARG A 350 17.39 -6.38 1.62
CA ARG A 350 16.13 -5.85 1.08
C ARG A 350 15.54 -6.73 -0.01
N ALA A 351 16.36 -7.31 -0.90
CA ALA A 351 15.90 -8.17 -1.98
C ALA A 351 15.17 -9.44 -1.49
N GLY A 352 15.51 -9.92 -0.29
CA GLY A 352 14.82 -11.05 0.35
C GLY A 352 13.60 -10.67 1.20
N LEU A 353 13.21 -9.39 1.25
CA LEU A 353 12.18 -8.88 2.14
C LEU A 353 10.79 -8.91 1.47
N ASP A 354 9.86 -9.69 2.01
CA ASP A 354 8.43 -9.59 1.70
C ASP A 354 7.75 -8.64 2.71
N PRO A 355 7.14 -7.51 2.29
CA PRO A 355 6.46 -6.56 3.18
C PRO A 355 5.43 -7.18 4.11
N LYS A 356 4.78 -8.27 3.68
CA LYS A 356 3.72 -8.93 4.46
C LYS A 356 4.27 -9.90 5.51
N ARG A 357 5.52 -10.33 5.37
CA ARG A 357 6.18 -11.35 6.22
C ARG A 357 7.52 -10.87 6.78
N ALA A 358 7.79 -9.57 6.72
CA ALA A 358 9.04 -8.97 7.15
C ALA A 358 9.34 -9.26 8.63
N ARG A 359 10.57 -9.73 8.90
CA ARG A 359 11.06 -9.96 10.25
C ARG A 359 11.68 -8.67 10.81
N PRO A 360 11.37 -8.26 12.06
CA PRO A 360 11.93 -7.04 12.66
C PRO A 360 13.45 -7.00 12.66
N THR A 361 14.11 -8.12 12.97
CA THR A 361 15.57 -8.22 13.04
C THR A 361 16.27 -7.88 11.73
N ILE A 362 15.70 -8.31 10.60
CA ILE A 362 16.25 -8.01 9.27
C ILE A 362 16.06 -6.52 8.94
N MET A 363 14.90 -5.96 9.30
CA MET A 363 14.63 -4.53 9.11
C MET A 363 15.57 -3.65 9.96
N ASP A 364 15.84 -4.06 11.21
CA ASP A 364 16.80 -3.40 12.10
C ASP A 364 18.21 -3.41 11.50
N GLU A 365 18.63 -4.53 10.90
CA GLU A 365 19.93 -4.64 10.23
C GLU A 365 20.02 -3.74 9.00
N ILE A 366 18.99 -3.70 8.15
CA ILE A 366 18.95 -2.83 6.97
C ILE A 366 19.03 -1.35 7.37
N ASP A 367 18.21 -0.94 8.35
CA ASP A 367 18.22 0.45 8.85
C ASP A 367 19.60 0.80 9.41
N ARG A 368 20.22 -0.08 10.19
CA ARG A 368 21.58 0.13 10.75
C ARG A 368 22.64 0.30 9.66
N LEU A 369 22.64 -0.57 8.65
CA LEU A 369 23.57 -0.51 7.52
C LEU A 369 23.39 0.77 6.71
N TYR A 370 22.13 1.17 6.47
CA TYR A 370 21.82 2.41 5.77
C TYR A 370 22.25 3.65 6.57
N ASP A 371 21.96 3.70 7.86
CA ASP A 371 22.38 4.81 8.74
C ASP A 371 23.91 4.94 8.78
N GLU A 372 24.64 3.82 8.80
CA GLU A 372 26.11 3.84 8.70
C GLU A 372 26.59 4.36 7.34
N ALA A 373 25.96 3.93 6.25
CA ALA A 373 26.26 4.45 4.91
C ALA A 373 26.00 5.97 4.82
N VAL A 374 24.92 6.46 5.41
CA VAL A 374 24.61 7.91 5.49
C VAL A 374 25.67 8.67 6.29
N ARG A 375 26.13 8.12 7.43
CA ARG A 375 27.23 8.74 8.20
C ARG A 375 28.52 8.85 7.39
N ILE A 376 28.88 7.80 6.66
CA ILE A 376 30.06 7.81 5.78
C ILE A 376 29.88 8.83 4.66
N LYS A 377 28.72 8.84 3.99
CA LYS A 377 28.40 9.82 2.96
C LYS A 377 28.56 11.25 3.49
N ASN A 378 28.03 11.55 4.66
CA ASN A 378 28.16 12.87 5.29
C ASN A 378 29.63 13.24 5.53
N THR A 379 30.45 12.28 5.97
CA THR A 379 31.90 12.48 6.15
C THR A 379 32.59 12.83 4.83
N ILE A 380 32.30 12.09 3.75
CA ILE A 380 32.85 12.35 2.42
C ILE A 380 32.41 13.73 1.91
N VAL A 381 31.13 14.08 2.05
CA VAL A 381 30.59 15.37 1.63
C VAL A 381 31.27 16.50 2.39
N GLN A 382 31.31 16.44 3.72
CA GLN A 382 31.90 17.48 4.57
C GLN A 382 33.36 17.76 4.23
N ALA A 383 34.18 16.71 4.02
CA ALA A 383 35.57 16.85 3.62
C ALA A 383 35.76 17.56 2.26
N ASN A 384 34.73 17.55 1.40
CA ASN A 384 34.77 18.10 0.05
C ASN A 384 33.97 19.40 -0.15
N LEU A 385 33.29 19.93 0.87
CA LEU A 385 32.51 21.19 0.74
C LEU A 385 33.38 22.38 0.30
N ARG A 386 34.66 22.38 0.70
CA ARG A 386 35.63 23.42 0.33
C ARG A 386 35.92 23.47 -1.16
N LEU A 387 35.79 22.35 -1.86
CA LEU A 387 35.92 22.27 -3.32
C LEU A 387 34.77 23.04 -4.00
N VAL A 388 33.55 22.95 -3.47
CA VAL A 388 32.40 23.68 -4.02
C VAL A 388 32.61 25.18 -3.91
N VAL A 389 33.06 25.65 -2.74
CA VAL A 389 33.35 27.07 -2.49
C VAL A 389 34.41 27.60 -3.45
N SER A 390 35.49 26.84 -3.71
CA SER A 390 36.55 27.27 -4.62
C SER A 390 36.11 27.30 -6.10
N ILE A 391 35.22 26.40 -6.50
CA ILE A 391 34.64 26.41 -7.85
C ILE A 391 33.63 27.56 -7.97
N ALA A 392 32.70 27.69 -7.03
CA ALA A 392 31.67 28.73 -7.04
C ALA A 392 32.29 30.14 -7.09
N LYS A 393 33.35 30.40 -6.32
CA LYS A 393 34.05 31.70 -6.32
C LYS A 393 34.57 32.12 -7.71
N ARG A 394 34.88 31.18 -8.60
CA ARG A 394 35.31 31.47 -9.98
C ARG A 394 34.15 31.80 -10.93
N HIS A 395 32.92 31.43 -10.56
CA HIS A 395 31.72 31.55 -11.39
C HIS A 395 30.73 32.61 -10.90
N VAL A 396 30.94 33.20 -9.72
CA VAL A 396 30.10 34.30 -9.22
C VAL A 396 30.37 35.57 -9.99
N SER A 397 29.32 36.14 -10.57
CA SER A 397 29.30 37.52 -11.08
C SER A 397 28.78 38.49 -10.02
N VAL A 398 28.99 39.80 -10.24
CA VAL A 398 28.66 40.88 -9.29
C VAL A 398 27.17 40.88 -8.88
N SER A 399 26.29 40.36 -9.73
CA SER A 399 24.84 40.29 -9.53
C SER A 399 24.31 39.00 -8.89
N ASP A 400 25.14 37.98 -8.71
CA ASP A 400 24.72 36.64 -8.31
C ASP A 400 24.81 36.45 -6.79
N ASP A 401 23.81 35.77 -6.22
CA ASP A 401 23.87 35.38 -4.83
C ASP A 401 24.85 34.20 -4.67
N PHE A 402 26.00 34.49 -4.08
CA PHE A 402 27.06 33.52 -3.81
C PHE A 402 26.55 32.31 -3.01
N PHE A 403 25.62 32.51 -2.06
CA PHE A 403 25.11 31.42 -1.23
C PHE A 403 24.21 30.45 -2.01
N SER A 404 23.38 30.97 -2.91
CA SER A 404 22.55 30.16 -3.81
C SER A 404 23.43 29.28 -4.71
N LEU A 405 24.50 29.84 -5.29
CA LEU A 405 25.43 29.08 -6.12
C LEU A 405 26.17 27.99 -5.33
N VAL A 406 26.64 28.30 -4.12
CA VAL A 406 27.27 27.30 -3.24
C VAL A 406 26.28 26.19 -2.86
N SER A 407 25.03 26.54 -2.59
CA SER A 407 23.98 25.56 -2.24
C SER A 407 23.65 24.62 -3.41
N ASP A 408 23.54 25.15 -4.63
CA ASP A 408 23.34 24.35 -5.85
C ASP A 408 24.57 23.45 -6.14
N GLY A 409 25.77 23.98 -5.92
CA GLY A 409 27.01 23.23 -6.03
C GLY A 409 27.10 22.08 -5.01
N ASN A 410 26.66 22.31 -3.77
CA ASN A 410 26.60 21.29 -2.72
C ASN A 410 25.64 20.16 -3.10
N MET A 411 24.49 20.46 -3.71
CA MET A 411 23.56 19.44 -4.22
C MET A 411 24.20 18.58 -5.31
N SER A 412 24.99 19.20 -6.19
CA SER A 412 25.75 18.48 -7.22
C SER A 412 26.85 17.61 -6.63
N LEU A 413 27.55 18.09 -5.59
CA LEU A 413 28.54 17.31 -4.86
C LEU A 413 27.89 16.07 -4.21
N ILE A 414 26.75 16.23 -3.53
CA ILE A 414 26.02 15.12 -2.89
C ILE A 414 25.63 14.07 -3.93
N ARG A 415 25.16 14.48 -5.11
CA ARG A 415 24.84 13.56 -6.22
C ARG A 415 26.09 12.89 -6.79
N ALA A 416 27.22 13.60 -6.85
CA ALA A 416 28.49 13.05 -7.31
C ALA A 416 29.01 11.95 -6.37
N VAL A 417 28.87 12.12 -5.06
CA VAL A 417 29.25 11.09 -4.06
C VAL A 417 28.48 9.79 -4.29
N GLU A 418 27.18 9.85 -4.62
CA GLU A 418 26.35 8.65 -4.88
C GLU A 418 26.76 7.90 -6.16
N LYS A 419 27.39 8.57 -7.13
CA LYS A 419 27.70 8.02 -8.46
C LYS A 419 29.19 7.78 -8.70
N PHE A 420 30.05 8.12 -7.74
CA PHE A 420 31.48 8.01 -7.91
C PHE A 420 31.95 6.55 -7.84
N ASP A 421 32.72 6.17 -8.85
CA ASP A 421 33.31 4.84 -8.97
C ASP A 421 34.76 4.85 -8.44
N PHE A 422 34.96 4.29 -7.26
CA PHE A 422 36.29 4.22 -6.62
C PHE A 422 37.22 3.21 -7.30
N ALA A 423 36.71 2.25 -8.08
CA ALA A 423 37.53 1.24 -8.74
C ALA A 423 38.34 1.81 -9.93
N ARG A 424 37.91 2.95 -10.48
CA ARG A 424 38.59 3.62 -11.61
C ARG A 424 39.91 4.29 -11.25
N GLY A 425 40.28 4.35 -9.97
CA GLY A 425 41.56 4.89 -9.51
C GLY A 425 41.73 6.40 -9.61
N ASN A 426 40.75 7.14 -10.15
CA ASN A 426 40.76 8.61 -10.22
C ASN A 426 40.49 9.23 -8.84
N LYS A 427 41.01 10.43 -8.59
CA LYS A 427 40.63 11.20 -7.38
C LYS A 427 39.18 11.67 -7.46
N PHE A 428 38.49 11.66 -6.33
CA PHE A 428 37.11 12.13 -6.25
C PHE A 428 36.96 13.60 -6.66
N SER A 429 37.93 14.44 -6.29
CA SER A 429 37.97 15.86 -6.67
C SER A 429 37.83 16.11 -8.17
N THR A 430 38.42 15.25 -9.01
CA THR A 430 38.37 15.37 -10.48
C THR A 430 36.94 15.16 -10.98
N TYR A 431 36.29 14.09 -10.52
CA TYR A 431 34.91 13.77 -10.89
C TYR A 431 33.92 14.80 -10.33
N ALA A 432 34.07 15.16 -9.06
CA ALA A 432 33.22 16.14 -8.38
C ALA A 432 33.29 17.51 -9.05
N SER A 433 34.48 17.97 -9.44
CA SER A 433 34.67 19.26 -10.12
C SER A 433 33.89 19.32 -11.44
N TRP A 434 33.94 18.25 -12.23
CA TRP A 434 33.19 18.18 -13.49
C TRP A 434 31.67 18.16 -13.26
N ALA A 435 31.20 17.41 -12.25
CA ALA A 435 29.78 17.35 -11.90
C ALA A 435 29.24 18.71 -11.45
N ILE A 436 29.99 19.44 -10.62
CA ILE A 436 29.64 20.79 -10.15
C ILE A 436 29.64 21.77 -11.32
N MET A 437 30.70 21.78 -12.14
CA MET A 437 30.82 22.69 -13.28
C MET A 437 29.73 22.45 -14.32
N LYS A 438 29.39 21.18 -14.60
CA LYS A 438 28.30 20.84 -15.52
C LYS A 438 26.95 21.31 -15.01
N ASN A 439 26.71 21.25 -13.70
CA ASN A 439 25.47 21.77 -13.11
C ASN A 439 25.41 23.29 -13.21
N PHE A 440 26.49 24.00 -12.87
CA PHE A 440 26.59 25.46 -13.00
C PHE A 440 26.40 25.94 -14.43
N ALA A 441 26.98 25.24 -15.41
CA ALA A 441 26.75 25.55 -16.82
C ALA A 441 25.26 25.44 -17.24
N ARG A 442 24.43 24.72 -16.47
CA ARG A 442 22.99 24.61 -16.69
C ARG A 442 22.18 25.60 -15.84
N SER A 443 22.44 25.66 -14.53
CA SER A 443 21.66 26.45 -13.56
C SER A 443 21.88 27.95 -13.74
N ILE A 444 23.13 28.38 -13.97
CA ILE A 444 23.45 29.81 -14.10
C ILE A 444 22.64 30.43 -15.26
N PRO A 445 22.68 29.93 -16.52
CA PRO A 445 21.89 30.53 -17.59
C PRO A 445 20.37 30.47 -17.37
N GLU A 446 19.88 29.42 -16.71
CA GLU A 446 18.46 29.27 -16.39
C GLU A 446 18.00 30.33 -15.38
N GLU A 447 18.79 30.56 -14.33
CA GLU A 447 18.54 31.57 -13.32
C GLU A 447 18.65 32.99 -13.90
N TYR A 448 19.62 33.25 -14.77
CA TYR A 448 19.69 34.51 -15.53
C TYR A 448 18.43 34.73 -16.37
N ARG A 449 17.97 33.72 -17.13
CA ARG A 449 16.72 33.82 -17.92
C ARG A 449 15.50 34.04 -17.03
N HIS A 450 15.44 33.38 -15.88
CA HIS A 450 14.33 33.54 -14.94
C HIS A 450 14.33 34.96 -14.36
N ARG A 451 15.47 35.45 -13.89
CA ARG A 451 15.61 36.83 -13.37
C ARG A 451 15.35 37.88 -14.45
N ASP A 452 15.76 37.64 -15.68
CA ASP A 452 15.51 38.55 -16.81
C ASP A 452 14.03 38.59 -17.21
N ARG A 453 13.36 37.42 -17.28
CA ARG A 453 11.92 37.34 -17.58
C ARG A 453 11.02 37.86 -16.46
N PHE A 454 11.40 37.63 -15.21
CA PHE A 454 10.59 37.95 -14.02
C PHE A 454 11.18 39.10 -13.20
N ARG A 455 11.96 39.98 -13.85
CA ARG A 455 12.54 41.18 -13.24
C ARG A 455 11.42 42.01 -12.62
N SER A 456 11.25 41.92 -11.30
CA SER A 456 10.20 42.62 -10.55
C SER A 456 10.60 44.06 -10.19
N GLY A 457 11.65 44.59 -10.81
CA GLY A 457 12.19 45.92 -10.54
C GLY A 457 11.81 46.92 -11.62
N GLN A 458 10.51 47.13 -11.83
CA GLN A 458 10.04 48.35 -12.50
C GLN A 458 9.56 49.42 -11.51
N ASP A 459 9.69 49.21 -10.20
CA ASP A 459 9.24 50.19 -9.20
C ASP A 459 9.92 51.56 -9.42
N ASP A 460 11.24 51.61 -9.66
CA ASP A 460 11.95 52.87 -9.88
C ASP A 460 11.59 53.57 -11.21
N VAL A 461 11.18 52.82 -12.23
CA VAL A 461 10.78 53.39 -13.53
C VAL A 461 9.30 53.81 -13.52
N PHE A 462 8.48 53.21 -12.66
CA PHE A 462 7.06 53.55 -12.51
C PHE A 462 6.84 54.92 -11.85
N PHE A 463 7.71 55.34 -10.93
CA PHE A 463 7.59 56.65 -10.27
C PHE A 463 8.00 57.83 -11.17
N GLY A 464 8.77 57.58 -12.23
CA GLY A 464 9.31 58.64 -13.10
C GLY A 464 8.43 59.00 -14.31
N ARG A 465 7.39 58.22 -14.61
CA ARG A 465 6.52 58.45 -15.78
C ARG A 465 5.21 59.09 -15.32
N PRO A 466 4.85 60.31 -15.78
CA PRO A 466 3.55 60.88 -15.48
C PRO A 466 2.44 59.97 -16.02
N ASP A 467 1.37 59.81 -15.24
CA ASP A 467 0.20 59.04 -15.66
C ASP A 467 -0.61 59.89 -16.65
N ASP A 468 -0.45 59.63 -17.95
CA ASP A 468 -1.15 60.33 -19.03
C ASP A 468 -2.61 59.84 -19.23
N ARG A 469 -3.13 58.97 -18.33
CA ARG A 469 -4.54 58.57 -18.37
C ARG A 469 -5.42 59.78 -18.03
N ALA A 470 -6.08 60.33 -19.04
CA ALA A 470 -7.04 61.41 -18.88
C ALA A 470 -8.13 61.03 -17.85
N ASP A 471 -8.46 61.98 -16.97
CA ASP A 471 -9.50 61.80 -15.95
C ASP A 471 -10.84 61.42 -16.61
N GLN A 472 -11.22 60.15 -16.43
CA GLN A 472 -12.45 59.55 -16.94
C GLN A 472 -13.68 60.38 -16.51
N MET A 473 -13.68 60.90 -15.28
CA MET A 473 -14.79 61.67 -14.72
C MET A 473 -14.91 63.04 -15.38
N ALA A 474 -13.78 63.69 -15.68
CA ALA A 474 -13.75 64.95 -16.42
C ALA A 474 -14.26 64.77 -17.86
N MET A 475 -13.89 63.67 -18.53
CA MET A 475 -14.36 63.35 -19.87
C MET A 475 -15.88 63.11 -19.92
N GLU A 476 -16.42 62.30 -19.00
CA GLU A 476 -17.86 62.04 -18.90
C GLU A 476 -18.66 63.32 -18.61
N THR A 477 -18.14 64.20 -17.76
CA THR A 477 -18.78 65.48 -17.43
C THR A 477 -18.82 66.39 -18.65
N ARG A 478 -17.72 66.49 -19.41
CA ARG A 478 -17.65 67.26 -20.67
C ARG A 478 -18.60 66.70 -21.73
N GLN A 479 -18.71 65.37 -21.83
CA GLN A 479 -19.61 64.72 -22.78
C GLN A 479 -21.08 65.01 -22.44
N LYS A 480 -21.48 64.87 -21.17
CA LYS A 480 -22.84 65.22 -20.72
C LYS A 480 -23.19 66.69 -20.99
N LEU A 481 -22.24 67.60 -20.77
CA LEU A 481 -22.44 69.02 -21.07
C LEU A 481 -22.65 69.25 -22.58
N ARG A 482 -21.87 68.59 -23.43
CA ARG A 482 -22.02 68.66 -24.89
C ARG A 482 -23.38 68.14 -25.35
N GLU A 483 -23.83 67.01 -24.82
CA GLU A 483 -25.16 66.45 -25.14
C GLU A 483 -26.29 67.40 -24.75
N GLN A 484 -26.21 68.05 -23.57
CA GLN A 484 -27.17 69.06 -23.15
C GLN A 484 -27.17 70.29 -24.08
N GLN A 485 -25.99 70.76 -24.49
CA GLN A 485 -25.86 71.88 -25.44
C GLN A 485 -26.49 71.52 -26.79
N VAL A 486 -26.17 70.36 -27.36
CA VAL A 486 -26.77 69.89 -28.62
C VAL A 486 -28.29 69.80 -28.50
N GLY A 487 -28.82 69.30 -27.37
CA GLY A 487 -30.26 69.25 -27.11
C GLY A 487 -30.93 70.63 -27.14
N ARG A 488 -30.30 71.66 -26.57
CA ARG A 488 -30.82 73.04 -26.58
C ARG A 488 -30.87 73.63 -27.99
N ILE A 489 -29.82 73.45 -28.79
CA ILE A 489 -29.78 73.97 -30.17
C ILE A 489 -30.85 73.28 -31.03
N LEU A 490 -31.01 71.97 -30.87
CA LEU A 490 -32.02 71.20 -31.60
C LEU A 490 -33.46 71.65 -31.30
N ALA A 491 -33.74 72.18 -30.10
CA ALA A 491 -35.06 72.70 -29.74
C ALA A 491 -35.48 73.96 -30.52
N CYS A 492 -34.57 74.62 -31.22
CA CYS A 492 -34.89 75.75 -32.11
C CYS A 492 -35.46 75.32 -33.47
N LEU A 493 -35.39 74.02 -33.79
CA LEU A 493 -35.95 73.45 -35.01
C LEU A 493 -37.41 73.04 -34.79
N ASP A 494 -38.19 73.00 -35.87
CA ASP A 494 -39.51 72.37 -35.80
C ASP A 494 -39.38 70.84 -35.62
N GLU A 495 -40.43 70.17 -35.15
CA GLU A 495 -40.39 68.73 -34.85
C GLU A 495 -39.96 67.88 -36.07
N ARG A 496 -40.28 68.35 -37.29
CA ARG A 496 -39.98 67.64 -38.53
C ARG A 496 -38.51 67.81 -38.92
N GLU A 497 -37.98 69.02 -38.82
CA GLU A 497 -36.58 69.39 -39.00
C GLU A 497 -35.71 68.68 -37.97
N GLN A 498 -36.12 68.69 -36.70
CA GLN A 498 -35.40 68.04 -35.60
C GLN A 498 -35.28 66.53 -35.85
N ARG A 499 -36.38 65.86 -36.23
CA ARG A 499 -36.37 64.42 -36.52
C ARG A 499 -35.49 64.07 -37.73
N ILE A 500 -35.48 64.91 -38.77
CA ILE A 500 -34.60 64.74 -39.92
C ILE A 500 -33.13 64.86 -39.50
N ILE A 501 -32.76 65.87 -38.71
CA ILE A 501 -31.39 66.06 -38.26
C ILE A 501 -30.95 64.94 -37.31
N ILE A 502 -31.79 64.52 -36.36
CA ILE A 502 -31.47 63.41 -35.45
C ILE A 502 -31.23 62.11 -36.23
N ASN A 503 -32.13 61.74 -37.14
CA ASN A 503 -32.00 60.51 -37.94
C ASN A 503 -30.82 60.58 -38.93
N ARG A 504 -30.55 61.77 -39.50
CA ARG A 504 -29.49 61.97 -40.48
C ARG A 504 -28.09 61.87 -39.86
N PHE A 505 -27.92 62.41 -38.66
CA PHE A 505 -26.63 62.49 -37.96
C PHE A 505 -26.49 61.48 -36.80
N GLY A 506 -27.52 60.70 -36.48
CA GLY A 506 -27.48 59.68 -35.43
C GLY A 506 -27.37 60.24 -34.02
N LEU A 507 -27.99 61.41 -33.75
CA LEU A 507 -27.79 62.15 -32.50
C LEU A 507 -28.49 61.53 -31.27
N ASP A 508 -29.37 60.55 -31.46
CA ASP A 508 -30.05 59.82 -30.38
C ASP A 508 -29.19 58.71 -29.78
N HIS A 509 -27.98 58.47 -30.32
CA HIS A 509 -27.04 57.41 -29.92
C HIS A 509 -27.63 55.98 -29.95
N ALA A 510 -28.86 55.82 -30.44
CA ALA A 510 -29.59 54.57 -30.52
C ALA A 510 -29.56 54.00 -31.94
N ARG A 511 -29.30 54.85 -32.96
CA ARG A 511 -29.26 54.45 -34.38
C ARG A 511 -28.08 55.08 -35.10
N GLU A 512 -27.55 54.34 -36.07
CA GLU A 512 -26.50 54.87 -36.97
C GLU A 512 -27.04 55.99 -37.88
N PRO A 513 -26.18 56.94 -38.32
CA PRO A 513 -26.56 58.00 -39.25
C PRO A 513 -27.17 57.46 -40.55
N ARG A 514 -28.40 57.87 -40.88
CA ARG A 514 -29.11 57.42 -42.09
C ARG A 514 -28.80 58.28 -43.30
N THR A 515 -28.90 57.70 -44.50
CA THR A 515 -28.78 58.44 -45.75
C THR A 515 -30.03 59.28 -46.04
N LEU A 516 -29.89 60.34 -46.85
CA LEU A 516 -31.02 61.21 -47.24
C LEU A 516 -32.18 60.46 -47.91
N ARG A 517 -31.87 59.33 -48.57
CA ARG A 517 -32.87 58.47 -49.20
C ARG A 517 -33.66 57.71 -48.13
N GLU A 518 -32.99 57.07 -47.19
CA GLU A 518 -33.63 56.32 -46.10
C GLU A 518 -34.48 57.21 -45.19
N VAL A 519 -34.00 58.42 -44.89
CA VAL A 519 -34.78 59.42 -44.14
C VAL A 519 -35.99 59.88 -44.96
N GLY A 520 -35.84 60.00 -46.28
CA GLY A 520 -36.95 60.33 -47.19
C GLY A 520 -38.02 59.25 -47.23
N ASP A 521 -37.61 57.99 -47.33
CA ASP A 521 -38.49 56.82 -47.34
C ASP A 521 -39.27 56.71 -46.01
N GLU A 522 -38.65 56.98 -44.86
CA GLU A 522 -39.35 57.02 -43.55
C GLU A 522 -40.35 58.18 -43.45
N MET A 523 -39.99 59.35 -43.96
CA MET A 523 -40.79 60.58 -43.83
C MET A 523 -41.79 60.79 -44.97
N GLY A 524 -41.90 59.84 -45.90
CA GLY A 524 -42.80 59.87 -47.04
C GLY A 524 -42.51 61.01 -48.04
N VAL A 525 -41.25 61.43 -48.17
CA VAL A 525 -40.84 62.54 -49.06
C VAL A 525 -39.62 62.19 -49.90
N THR A 526 -39.43 62.89 -51.01
CA THR A 526 -38.30 62.64 -51.90
C THR A 526 -36.96 63.00 -51.24
N LYS A 527 -35.88 62.31 -51.66
CA LYS A 527 -34.50 62.59 -51.23
C LYS A 527 -34.14 64.08 -51.33
N GLU A 528 -34.54 64.73 -52.44
CA GLU A 528 -34.24 66.14 -52.66
C GLU A 528 -35.01 67.05 -51.69
N ARG A 529 -36.22 66.64 -51.29
CA ARG A 529 -36.98 67.38 -50.27
C ARG A 529 -36.30 67.29 -48.89
N ILE A 530 -35.78 66.12 -48.50
CA ILE A 530 -34.99 65.99 -47.26
C ILE A 530 -33.74 66.88 -47.32
N ARG A 531 -33.01 66.87 -48.44
CA ARG A 531 -31.82 67.72 -48.63
C ARG A 531 -32.12 69.22 -48.45
N GLN A 532 -33.26 69.68 -48.98
CA GLN A 532 -33.69 71.07 -48.81
C GLN A 532 -34.04 71.41 -47.35
N ILE A 533 -34.72 70.50 -46.64
CA ILE A 533 -35.09 70.69 -45.24
C ILE A 533 -33.83 70.65 -44.35
N GLU A 534 -32.91 69.71 -44.60
CA GLU A 534 -31.60 69.63 -43.94
C GLU A 534 -30.80 70.93 -44.09
N ALA A 535 -30.70 71.47 -45.31
CA ALA A 535 -29.97 72.72 -45.55
C ALA A 535 -30.57 73.92 -44.78
N ARG A 536 -31.90 74.00 -44.70
CA ARG A 536 -32.60 75.03 -43.92
C ARG A 536 -32.40 74.84 -42.41
N ALA A 537 -32.55 73.62 -41.92
CA ALA A 537 -32.33 73.27 -40.53
C ALA A 537 -30.89 73.56 -40.10
N LEU A 538 -29.88 73.18 -40.89
CA LEU A 538 -28.47 73.50 -40.63
C LEU A 538 -28.21 75.00 -40.57
N THR A 539 -28.90 75.80 -41.38
CA THR A 539 -28.79 77.27 -41.32
C THR A 539 -29.35 77.82 -40.01
N LYS A 540 -30.52 77.34 -39.57
CA LYS A 540 -31.11 77.68 -38.26
C LYS A 540 -30.21 77.25 -37.09
N LEU A 541 -29.67 76.03 -37.15
CA LEU A 541 -28.74 75.52 -36.13
C LEU A 541 -27.46 76.36 -36.04
N ARG A 542 -26.91 76.82 -37.17
CA ARG A 542 -25.75 77.74 -37.18
C ARG A 542 -26.05 79.06 -36.48
N MET A 543 -27.23 79.63 -36.70
CA MET A 543 -27.65 80.86 -36.01
C MET A 543 -27.85 80.63 -34.50
N ALA A 544 -28.48 79.51 -34.12
CA ALA A 544 -28.68 79.14 -32.73
C ALA A 544 -27.34 78.86 -32.00
N ALA A 545 -26.38 78.21 -32.67
CA ALA A 545 -25.04 77.95 -32.13
C ALA A 545 -24.24 79.25 -31.88
N GLN A 546 -24.38 80.25 -32.76
CA GLN A 546 -23.81 81.58 -32.55
C GLN A 546 -24.43 82.31 -31.35
N THR A 547 -25.73 82.10 -31.11
CA THR A 547 -26.46 82.74 -30.01
C THR A 547 -26.09 82.14 -28.66
N GLU A 548 -25.88 80.81 -28.60
CA GLU A 548 -25.46 80.08 -27.39
C GLU A 548 -23.95 80.22 -27.06
N ARG A 549 -23.17 81.01 -27.83
CA ARG A 549 -21.70 81.14 -27.71
C ARG A 549 -21.00 79.79 -27.62
N LEU A 550 -21.42 78.84 -28.45
CA LEU A 550 -20.69 77.61 -28.65
C LEU A 550 -19.54 77.91 -29.60
N ASP A 551 -18.49 78.52 -29.07
CA ASP A 551 -17.23 78.61 -29.79
C ASP A 551 -16.80 77.18 -30.09
N ALA A 552 -16.75 76.84 -31.37
CA ALA A 552 -16.08 75.64 -31.85
C ALA A 552 -14.59 75.84 -31.55
N SER A 553 -14.21 75.51 -30.32
CA SER A 553 -12.83 75.34 -29.92
C SER A 553 -12.33 74.10 -30.65
N GLU A 554 -11.27 74.26 -31.43
CA GLU A 554 -10.61 73.30 -32.33
C GLU A 554 -10.63 71.83 -31.88
#